data_AF-A0A9P3BNF5-F1
#
_entry.id   AF-A0A9P3BNF5-F1
#
_cell.length_a   1.000
_cell.length_b   1.000
_cell.length_c   1.000
_cell.angle_alpha   90.00
_cell.angle_beta   90.00
_cell.angle_gamma   90.00
#
_symmetry.space_group_name_H-M   'P 1'
#
loop_
_entity.id
_entity.type
_entity.pdbx_description
1 polymer ?
#
loop_
_entity_poly.entity_id
_entity_poly.type
_entity_poly.pdbx_seq_one_letter_code
_entity_poly.pdbx_strand_id
1 'polypeptide(L)'
;MRNAALNAIVQNSRQRLTVNVEKEAFEEVQIPGKGVGVVAKRFLHKGDLLVSEPPSLMVHLDMRAAVPEKQRLRMQQEGVDRLPLLTKSETMALMGHWGGDPVEDILDTNSFTITVHAANDHHAFCMYTFDPKTFTQNVYTIRDISPGEELTISYIDPTVTHKERQEAISFWGFNCSCHTCTMSPEAIRQSDERIQRINRYKKLLNDWSIPQNNATPEMARTLVHLYEKENLWCHIADGYRLAAHAYNAVRDRGSALKMANLAFGYGLQAWRYMGRKMIDMLELMTSPEEHWSWGQREVMYAA
;
A
#
# COMPACT_ATOMS: atom_id res chain seq x y z
N MET A 1 25.42 -1.72 22.00
CA MET A 1 25.68 -0.75 20.90
C MET A 1 24.72 -0.93 19.73
N ARG A 2 24.47 -2.15 19.21
CA ARG A 2 23.52 -2.44 18.11
C ARG A 2 22.10 -1.87 18.32
N ASN A 3 21.51 -2.07 19.50
CA ASN A 3 20.19 -1.51 19.84
C ASN A 3 20.16 0.03 19.92
N ALA A 4 21.25 0.67 20.33
CA ALA A 4 21.31 2.13 20.43
C ALA A 4 21.43 2.79 19.05
N ALA A 5 22.24 2.22 18.15
CA ALA A 5 22.35 2.66 16.76
C ALA A 5 21.04 2.44 15.99
N LEU A 6 20.41 1.27 16.15
CA LEU A 6 19.10 0.98 15.58
C LEU A 6 18.05 1.98 16.08
N ASN A 7 17.99 2.23 17.40
CA ASN A 7 17.06 3.20 17.98
C ASN A 7 17.30 4.64 17.48
N ALA A 8 18.57 5.04 17.28
CA ALA A 8 18.90 6.35 16.74
C ALA A 8 18.48 6.50 15.27
N ILE A 9 18.72 5.47 14.44
CA ILE A 9 18.26 5.45 13.05
C ILE A 9 16.73 5.47 13.00
N VAL A 10 16.07 4.74 13.91
CA VAL A 10 14.62 4.74 14.06
C VAL A 10 14.09 6.14 14.37
N GLN A 11 14.64 6.80 15.37
CA GLN A 11 14.20 8.16 15.73
C GLN A 11 14.46 9.17 14.61
N ASN A 12 15.63 9.14 13.98
CA ASN A 12 15.97 10.04 12.86
C ASN A 12 15.06 9.80 11.65
N SER A 13 14.74 8.54 11.33
CA SER A 13 13.88 8.20 10.20
C SER A 13 12.44 8.65 10.39
N ARG A 14 11.93 8.64 11.64
CA ARG A 14 10.63 9.24 11.97
C ARG A 14 10.60 10.74 11.73
N GLN A 15 11.71 11.44 12.00
CA GLN A 15 11.83 12.87 11.73
C GLN A 15 11.85 13.20 10.23
N ARG A 16 12.11 12.20 9.36
CA ARG A 16 12.11 12.36 7.90
C ARG A 16 10.74 12.15 7.25
N LEU A 17 9.73 11.72 8.01
CA LEU A 17 8.36 11.70 7.48
C LEU A 17 7.88 13.14 7.34
N THR A 18 7.46 13.50 6.13
CA THR A 18 6.89 14.81 5.84
C THR A 18 5.64 15.01 6.68
N VAL A 19 5.63 16.05 7.51
CA VAL A 19 4.48 16.42 8.36
C VAL A 19 3.65 17.55 7.76
N ASN A 20 4.20 18.24 6.75
CA ASN A 20 3.51 19.33 6.07
C ASN A 20 2.59 18.72 5.00
N VAL A 21 1.30 19.01 5.13
CA VAL A 21 0.29 18.54 4.17
C VAL A 21 0.28 19.47 2.96
N GLU A 22 0.47 18.89 1.78
CA GLU A 22 0.53 19.59 0.50
C GLU A 22 -0.89 19.87 -0.06
N LYS A 23 -1.70 20.58 0.73
CA LYS A 23 -3.14 20.79 0.47
C LYS A 23 -3.44 21.49 -0.87
N GLU A 24 -2.52 22.30 -1.36
CA GLU A 24 -2.68 23.05 -2.62
C GLU A 24 -2.01 22.36 -3.82
N ALA A 25 -1.44 21.16 -3.62
CA ALA A 25 -0.69 20.47 -4.66
C ALA A 25 -1.57 19.71 -5.67
N PHE A 26 -2.86 19.59 -5.40
CA PHE A 26 -3.81 18.88 -6.25
C PHE A 26 -5.14 19.62 -6.36
N GLU A 27 -5.93 19.27 -7.37
CA GLU A 27 -7.28 19.79 -7.58
C GLU A 27 -8.24 18.70 -8.03
N GLU A 28 -9.51 18.90 -7.71
CA GLU A 28 -10.61 18.08 -8.20
C GLU A 28 -10.94 18.44 -9.65
N VAL A 29 -11.09 17.42 -10.49
CA VAL A 29 -11.44 17.55 -11.90
C VAL A 29 -12.44 16.48 -12.30
N GLN A 30 -13.23 16.74 -13.35
CA GLN A 30 -14.04 15.70 -13.97
C GLN A 30 -13.16 14.79 -14.82
N ILE A 31 -13.12 13.51 -14.47
CA ILE A 31 -12.41 12.46 -15.20
C ILE A 31 -13.44 11.70 -16.05
N PRO A 32 -13.28 11.71 -17.40
CA PRO A 32 -14.18 10.99 -18.30
C PRO A 32 -14.35 9.52 -17.90
N GLY A 33 -15.59 9.10 -17.68
CA GLY A 33 -15.93 7.72 -17.32
C GLY A 33 -15.64 7.32 -15.86
N LYS A 34 -15.16 8.24 -15.00
CA LYS A 34 -14.93 7.97 -13.56
C LYS A 34 -15.62 8.96 -12.61
N GLY A 35 -16.12 10.09 -13.12
CA GLY A 35 -16.75 11.13 -12.30
C GLY A 35 -15.70 12.12 -11.77
N VAL A 36 -15.80 12.51 -10.50
CA VAL A 36 -14.81 13.41 -9.89
C VAL A 36 -13.55 12.61 -9.53
N GLY A 37 -12.40 13.08 -10.00
CA GLY A 37 -11.09 12.58 -9.61
C GLY A 37 -10.17 13.74 -9.21
N VAL A 38 -8.96 13.40 -8.80
CA VAL A 38 -7.97 14.38 -8.32
C VAL A 38 -6.73 14.31 -9.20
N VAL A 39 -6.19 15.47 -9.60
CA VAL A 39 -4.96 15.56 -10.40
C VAL A 39 -3.91 16.44 -9.72
N ALA A 40 -2.63 16.16 -9.98
CA ALA A 40 -1.53 16.98 -9.49
C ALA A 40 -1.47 18.33 -10.21
N LYS A 41 -1.42 19.45 -9.48
CA LYS A 41 -1.26 20.81 -10.05
C LYS A 41 0.19 21.16 -10.35
N ARG A 42 1.11 20.47 -9.69
CA ARG A 42 2.56 20.66 -9.80
C ARG A 42 3.26 19.31 -9.71
N PHE A 43 4.57 19.31 -9.94
CA PHE A 43 5.37 18.12 -9.70
C PHE A 43 5.33 17.76 -8.20
N LEU A 44 5.08 16.49 -7.92
CA LEU A 44 5.10 15.92 -6.57
C LEU A 44 6.22 14.89 -6.49
N HIS A 45 7.03 15.00 -5.45
CA HIS A 45 8.10 14.05 -5.20
C HIS A 45 7.53 12.83 -4.48
N LYS A 46 8.18 11.68 -4.66
CA LYS A 46 7.93 10.52 -3.81
C LYS A 46 8.10 10.89 -2.32
N GLY A 47 7.08 10.63 -1.52
CA GLY A 47 7.09 10.88 -0.08
C GLY A 47 6.39 12.17 0.34
N ASP A 48 5.87 12.96 -0.59
CA ASP A 48 5.00 14.10 -0.30
C ASP A 48 3.72 13.63 0.41
N LEU A 49 3.33 14.33 1.49
CA LEU A 49 2.12 14.06 2.26
C LEU A 49 0.96 14.88 1.68
N LEU A 50 -0.04 14.19 1.13
CA LEU A 50 -1.17 14.81 0.43
C LEU A 50 -2.36 15.07 1.35
N VAL A 51 -2.66 14.11 2.23
CA VAL A 51 -3.81 14.17 3.15
C VAL A 51 -3.34 13.67 4.52
N SER A 52 -3.76 14.32 5.60
CA SER A 52 -3.53 13.90 6.99
C SER A 52 -4.70 14.38 7.85
N GLU A 53 -5.72 13.54 7.97
CA GLU A 53 -6.99 13.92 8.58
C GLU A 53 -7.54 12.82 9.51
N PRO A 54 -8.23 13.18 10.61
CA PRO A 54 -8.93 12.20 11.43
C PRO A 54 -10.17 11.66 10.70
N PRO A 55 -10.62 10.44 11.00
CA PRO A 55 -11.85 9.91 10.41
C PRO A 55 -13.07 10.71 10.93
N SER A 56 -14.01 11.02 10.03
CA SER A 56 -15.28 11.66 10.42
C SER A 56 -16.11 10.77 11.34
N LEU A 57 -16.19 9.47 11.04
CA LEU A 57 -16.91 8.47 11.82
C LEU A 57 -16.11 7.18 11.85
N MET A 58 -16.22 6.45 12.96
CA MET A 58 -15.70 5.08 13.07
C MET A 58 -16.78 4.12 13.54
N VAL A 59 -16.85 2.99 12.84
CA VAL A 59 -17.80 1.91 13.12
C VAL A 59 -17.00 0.62 13.25
N HIS A 60 -17.29 -0.15 14.29
CA HIS A 60 -16.66 -1.46 14.47
C HIS A 60 -17.32 -2.46 13.52
N LEU A 61 -16.54 -3.16 12.68
CA LEU A 61 -17.07 -4.07 11.66
C LEU A 61 -17.97 -5.18 12.25
N ASP A 62 -17.59 -5.72 13.42
CA ASP A 62 -18.41 -6.71 14.12
C ASP A 62 -19.81 -6.22 14.49
N MET A 63 -20.10 -4.91 14.50
CA MET A 63 -21.46 -4.40 14.74
C MET A 63 -22.47 -5.00 13.76
N ARG A 64 -22.05 -5.32 12.53
CA ARG A 64 -22.93 -5.90 11.53
C ARG A 64 -23.45 -7.29 11.92
N ALA A 65 -22.66 -8.05 12.67
CA ALA A 65 -23.03 -9.38 13.17
C ALA A 65 -23.53 -9.35 14.63
N ALA A 66 -23.01 -8.44 15.45
CA ALA A 66 -23.22 -8.42 16.90
C ALA A 66 -24.41 -7.55 17.34
N VAL A 67 -24.87 -6.60 16.51
CA VAL A 67 -25.92 -5.65 16.88
C VAL A 67 -27.12 -5.82 15.94
N PRO A 68 -28.37 -5.88 16.46
CA PRO A 68 -29.56 -5.91 15.62
C PRO A 68 -29.58 -4.76 14.62
N GLU A 69 -29.93 -5.04 13.37
CA GLU A 69 -29.86 -4.11 12.23
C GLU A 69 -30.47 -2.74 12.56
N LYS A 70 -31.71 -2.71 13.04
CA LYS A 70 -32.41 -1.46 13.41
C LYS A 70 -31.64 -0.63 14.45
N GLN A 71 -30.97 -1.27 15.40
CA GLN A 71 -30.17 -0.59 16.40
C GLN A 71 -28.86 -0.08 15.80
N ARG A 72 -28.19 -0.88 14.97
CA ARG A 72 -26.96 -0.51 14.26
C ARG A 72 -27.17 0.71 13.38
N LEU A 73 -28.22 0.71 12.54
CA LEU A 73 -28.58 1.84 11.68
C LEU A 73 -28.84 3.13 12.49
N ARG A 74 -29.61 3.01 13.58
CA ARG A 74 -29.85 4.14 14.48
C ARG A 74 -28.55 4.69 15.08
N MET A 75 -27.62 3.83 15.48
CA MET A 75 -26.32 4.24 16.04
C MET A 75 -25.46 4.96 14.99
N GLN A 76 -25.44 4.47 13.75
CA GLN A 76 -24.72 5.10 12.64
C GLN A 76 -25.29 6.48 12.32
N GLN A 77 -26.62 6.58 12.16
CA GLN A 77 -27.31 7.85 11.91
C GLN A 77 -27.03 8.87 13.01
N GLU A 78 -27.12 8.44 14.26
CA GLU A 78 -26.83 9.29 15.41
C GLU A 78 -25.35 9.76 15.45
N GLY A 79 -24.42 8.91 15.00
CA GLY A 79 -23.02 9.27 14.82
C GLY A 79 -22.84 10.41 13.81
N VAL A 80 -23.50 10.30 12.65
CA VAL A 80 -23.50 11.34 11.61
C VAL A 80 -24.20 12.62 12.07
N ASP A 81 -25.30 12.51 12.82
CA ASP A 81 -26.06 13.67 13.30
C ASP A 81 -25.29 14.53 14.29
N ARG A 82 -24.30 13.95 14.97
CA ARG A 82 -23.41 14.65 15.91
C ARG A 82 -22.17 15.27 15.27
N LEU A 83 -21.95 15.06 13.98
CA LEU A 83 -20.83 15.69 13.28
C LEU A 83 -21.01 17.22 13.20
N PRO A 84 -19.91 18.00 13.18
CA PRO A 84 -19.98 19.41 12.85
C PRO A 84 -20.74 19.64 11.53
N LEU A 85 -21.49 20.75 11.43
CA LEU A 85 -22.40 20.99 10.29
C LEU A 85 -21.74 20.81 8.92
N LEU A 86 -20.52 21.32 8.75
CA LEU A 86 -19.77 21.18 7.50
C LEU A 86 -19.41 19.72 7.22
N THR A 87 -18.79 19.03 8.17
CA THR A 87 -18.40 17.61 8.06
C THR A 87 -19.61 16.70 7.84
N LYS A 88 -20.75 17.00 8.49
CA LYS A 88 -22.01 16.30 8.25
C LYS A 88 -22.47 16.49 6.80
N SER A 89 -22.45 17.72 6.30
CA SER A 89 -22.84 18.02 4.93
C SER A 89 -21.95 17.33 3.91
N GLU A 90 -20.63 17.32 4.13
CA GLU A 90 -19.66 16.65 3.28
C GLU A 90 -19.86 15.12 3.31
N THR A 91 -20.03 14.54 4.50
CA THR A 91 -20.28 13.10 4.67
C THR A 91 -21.55 12.66 3.95
N MET A 92 -22.65 13.42 4.11
CA MET A 92 -23.93 13.09 3.47
C MET A 92 -23.97 13.39 1.96
N ALA A 93 -22.97 14.11 1.43
CA ALA A 93 -22.82 14.35 -0.01
C ALA A 93 -22.03 13.24 -0.72
N LEU A 94 -21.45 12.29 0.02
CA LEU A 94 -20.76 11.14 -0.54
C LEU A 94 -21.72 10.21 -1.29
N MET A 95 -21.18 9.49 -2.27
CA MET A 95 -21.95 8.54 -3.09
C MET A 95 -22.25 7.26 -2.30
N GLY A 96 -23.52 6.84 -2.28
CA GLY A 96 -23.93 5.47 -1.96
C GLY A 96 -24.11 4.63 -3.23
N HIS A 97 -23.99 3.31 -3.11
CA HIS A 97 -24.08 2.38 -4.25
C HIS A 97 -25.20 1.33 -4.10
N TRP A 98 -25.41 0.80 -2.91
CA TRP A 98 -26.23 -0.38 -2.64
C TRP A 98 -27.71 -0.05 -2.36
N GLY A 99 -28.01 1.22 -2.05
CA GLY A 99 -29.31 1.64 -1.54
C GLY A 99 -29.59 1.15 -0.12
N GLY A 100 -30.83 1.27 0.34
CA GLY A 100 -31.21 0.95 1.71
C GLY A 100 -31.12 2.16 2.64
N ASP A 101 -30.51 1.98 3.82
CA ASP A 101 -30.27 3.08 4.75
C ASP A 101 -29.19 4.03 4.19
N PRO A 102 -29.45 5.35 4.08
CA PRO A 102 -28.52 6.27 3.44
C PRO A 102 -27.14 6.35 4.10
N VAL A 103 -27.08 6.24 5.43
CA VAL A 103 -25.80 6.34 6.15
C VAL A 103 -25.01 5.05 5.99
N GLU A 104 -25.64 3.89 6.14
CA GLU A 104 -24.94 2.62 5.90
C GLU A 104 -24.42 2.51 4.46
N ASP A 105 -25.21 2.91 3.47
CA ASP A 105 -24.81 2.82 2.06
C ASP A 105 -23.58 3.70 1.75
N ILE A 106 -23.55 4.93 2.29
CA ILE A 106 -22.37 5.82 2.20
C ILE A 106 -21.16 5.18 2.87
N LEU A 107 -21.33 4.61 4.07
CA LEU A 107 -20.25 3.98 4.80
C LEU A 107 -19.70 2.76 4.07
N ASP A 108 -20.56 1.89 3.54
CA ASP A 108 -20.16 0.69 2.80
C ASP A 108 -19.40 1.03 1.51
N THR A 109 -19.68 2.20 0.92
CA THR A 109 -19.07 2.63 -0.34
C THR A 109 -17.74 3.37 -0.14
N ASN A 110 -17.62 4.19 0.92
CA ASN A 110 -16.51 5.16 1.07
C ASN A 110 -15.58 4.90 2.26
N SER A 111 -15.87 3.92 3.12
CA SER A 111 -15.07 3.71 4.33
C SER A 111 -13.76 2.97 4.06
N PHE A 112 -12.73 3.34 4.82
CA PHE A 112 -11.47 2.61 4.89
C PHE A 112 -11.48 1.64 6.06
N THR A 113 -11.16 0.37 5.79
CA THR A 113 -11.00 -0.62 6.86
C THR A 113 -9.62 -0.49 7.49
N ILE A 114 -9.59 -0.31 8.81
CA ILE A 114 -8.37 -0.30 9.60
C ILE A 114 -8.46 -1.36 10.71
N THR A 115 -7.32 -1.93 11.10
CA THR A 115 -7.22 -2.63 12.39
C THR A 115 -6.46 -1.74 13.35
N VAL A 116 -7.08 -1.34 14.46
CA VAL A 116 -6.47 -0.39 15.42
C VAL A 116 -5.15 -0.92 16.01
N HIS A 117 -4.97 -2.25 16.05
CA HIS A 117 -3.71 -2.91 16.44
C HIS A 117 -2.80 -3.31 15.24
N ALA A 118 -3.29 -3.18 14.01
CA ALA A 118 -2.57 -3.46 12.76
C ALA A 118 -3.03 -2.54 11.62
N ALA A 119 -2.23 -1.53 11.26
CA ALA A 119 -2.51 -0.78 10.03
C ALA A 119 -2.45 -1.75 8.83
N ASN A 120 -3.57 -1.91 8.12
CA ASN A 120 -3.61 -2.61 6.84
C ASN A 120 -3.57 -1.55 5.74
N ASP A 121 -2.77 -1.82 4.72
CA ASP A 121 -2.49 -0.94 3.59
C ASP A 121 -3.33 -1.38 2.36
N HIS A 122 -4.00 -0.45 1.66
CA HIS A 122 -4.47 -0.68 0.28
C HIS A 122 -4.00 0.46 -0.67
N HIS A 123 -4.00 0.20 -1.99
CA HIS A 123 -2.83 0.48 -2.86
C HIS A 123 -3.05 1.46 -4.04
N ALA A 124 -2.14 1.53 -5.04
CA ALA A 124 -2.05 2.36 -6.29
C ALA A 124 -1.74 3.87 -6.13
N PHE A 125 -0.74 4.37 -6.91
CA PHE A 125 -0.05 5.69 -6.98
C PHE A 125 0.19 6.50 -5.70
N CYS A 126 -0.79 6.54 -4.80
CA CYS A 126 -0.64 6.95 -3.44
C CYS A 126 -0.70 5.74 -2.50
N MET A 127 -0.22 5.91 -1.28
CA MET A 127 -0.41 4.94 -0.21
C MET A 127 -1.11 5.64 0.94
N TYR A 128 -2.20 5.05 1.42
CA TYR A 128 -2.80 5.51 2.67
C TYR A 128 -2.34 4.65 3.85
N THR A 129 -2.10 5.29 4.99
CA THR A 129 -1.73 4.64 6.25
C THR A 129 -2.53 5.25 7.38
N PHE A 130 -2.80 4.49 8.43
CA PHE A 130 -3.45 4.99 9.63
C PHE A 130 -2.47 5.06 10.80
N ASP A 131 -2.36 6.22 11.43
CA ASP A 131 -1.60 6.38 12.67
C ASP A 131 -2.55 6.17 13.88
N PRO A 132 -2.43 5.07 14.63
CA PRO A 132 -3.28 4.83 15.79
C PRO A 132 -2.96 5.75 16.99
N LYS A 133 -1.81 6.45 16.99
CA LYS A 133 -1.43 7.37 18.07
C LYS A 133 -2.08 8.74 17.92
N THR A 134 -2.02 9.30 16.71
CA THR A 134 -2.64 10.60 16.39
C THR A 134 -4.07 10.44 15.88
N PHE A 135 -4.48 9.21 15.56
CA PHE A 135 -5.80 8.87 15.04
C PHE A 135 -6.10 9.52 13.69
N THR A 136 -5.11 9.50 12.80
CA THR A 136 -5.16 10.18 11.50
C THR A 136 -4.88 9.21 10.36
N GLN A 137 -5.64 9.33 9.28
CA GLN A 137 -5.34 8.72 8.00
C GLN A 137 -4.44 9.65 7.19
N ASN A 138 -3.31 9.12 6.74
CA ASN A 138 -2.31 9.84 5.96
C ASN A 138 -2.24 9.26 4.55
N VAL A 139 -2.15 10.10 3.53
CA VAL A 139 -1.99 9.69 2.13
C VAL A 139 -0.68 10.27 1.59
N TYR A 140 0.24 9.41 1.13
CA TYR A 140 1.54 9.81 0.60
C TYR A 140 1.68 9.42 -0.87
N THR A 141 2.46 10.19 -1.63
CA THR A 141 2.96 9.74 -2.94
C THR A 141 4.00 8.62 -2.76
N ILE A 142 3.92 7.57 -3.58
CA ILE A 142 4.88 6.45 -3.56
C ILE A 142 5.84 6.41 -4.75
N ARG A 143 5.68 7.37 -5.66
CA ARG A 143 6.58 7.68 -6.77
C ARG A 143 6.49 9.18 -7.06
N ASP A 144 7.37 9.66 -7.94
CA ASP A 144 7.23 11.01 -8.48
C ASP A 144 6.00 11.09 -9.41
N ILE A 145 5.31 12.23 -9.39
CA ILE A 145 4.07 12.46 -10.14
C ILE A 145 4.17 13.80 -10.87
N SER A 146 3.95 13.77 -12.18
CA SER A 146 4.00 14.97 -13.04
C SER A 146 2.73 15.81 -12.89
N PRO A 147 2.81 17.13 -13.18
CA PRO A 147 1.61 17.96 -13.29
C PRO A 147 0.59 17.38 -14.27
N GLY A 148 -0.68 17.40 -13.90
CA GLY A 148 -1.80 16.86 -14.67
C GLY A 148 -2.03 15.35 -14.53
N GLU A 149 -1.12 14.60 -13.88
CA GLU A 149 -1.36 13.18 -13.62
C GLU A 149 -2.45 12.98 -12.56
N GLU A 150 -3.34 12.01 -12.82
CA GLU A 150 -4.38 11.59 -11.88
C GLU A 150 -3.77 10.91 -10.65
N LEU A 151 -4.11 11.42 -9.47
CA LEU A 151 -3.81 10.80 -8.19
C LEU A 151 -4.84 9.71 -7.94
N THR A 152 -4.38 8.46 -7.89
CA THR A 152 -5.27 7.32 -7.67
C THR A 152 -4.88 6.55 -6.42
N ILE A 153 -5.85 5.76 -5.94
CA ILE A 153 -5.68 4.60 -5.07
C ILE A 153 -6.45 3.42 -5.69
N SER A 154 -6.33 2.25 -5.09
CA SER A 154 -6.80 0.94 -5.51
C SER A 154 -7.59 0.38 -4.36
N TYR A 155 -8.84 0.10 -4.67
CA TYR A 155 -9.80 -0.39 -3.70
C TYR A 155 -9.58 -1.88 -3.39
N ILE A 156 -8.78 -2.56 -4.22
CA ILE A 156 -8.52 -3.99 -4.15
C ILE A 156 -7.01 -4.27 -4.17
N ASP A 157 -6.64 -5.54 -3.97
CA ASP A 157 -5.27 -6.00 -4.22
C ASP A 157 -4.94 -5.87 -5.73
N PRO A 158 -3.93 -5.08 -6.12
CA PRO A 158 -3.57 -4.90 -7.52
C PRO A 158 -2.77 -6.07 -8.11
N THR A 159 -2.43 -7.10 -7.31
CA THR A 159 -1.71 -8.32 -7.72
C THR A 159 -2.62 -9.48 -8.13
N VAL A 160 -3.78 -9.14 -8.71
CA VAL A 160 -4.76 -10.08 -9.26
C VAL A 160 -4.90 -9.90 -10.78
N THR A 161 -5.35 -10.96 -11.46
CA THR A 161 -5.58 -10.96 -12.91
C THR A 161 -6.66 -9.97 -13.32
N HIS A 162 -6.74 -9.65 -14.61
CA HIS A 162 -7.78 -8.77 -15.15
C HIS A 162 -9.19 -9.25 -14.80
N LYS A 163 -9.45 -10.57 -14.93
CA LYS A 163 -10.77 -11.14 -14.61
C LYS A 163 -11.10 -10.94 -13.12
N GLU A 164 -10.20 -11.34 -12.23
CA GLU A 164 -10.37 -11.19 -10.78
C GLU A 164 -10.54 -9.72 -10.37
N ARG A 165 -9.82 -8.81 -11.03
CA ARG A 165 -9.93 -7.36 -10.83
C ARG A 165 -11.31 -6.84 -11.21
N GLN A 166 -11.85 -7.22 -12.37
CA GLN A 166 -13.19 -6.80 -12.80
C GLN A 166 -14.27 -7.39 -11.87
N GLU A 167 -14.11 -8.62 -11.40
CA GLU A 167 -15.01 -9.23 -10.43
C GLU A 167 -14.96 -8.48 -9.09
N ALA A 168 -13.78 -8.21 -8.56
CA ALA A 168 -13.62 -7.51 -7.28
C ALA A 168 -14.11 -6.06 -7.33
N ILE A 169 -13.82 -5.32 -8.41
CA ILE A 169 -14.23 -3.92 -8.53
C ILE A 169 -15.72 -3.75 -8.78
N SER A 170 -16.41 -4.78 -9.29
CA SER A 170 -17.86 -4.74 -9.53
C SER A 170 -18.66 -4.46 -8.25
N PHE A 171 -18.07 -4.70 -7.07
CA PHE A 171 -18.62 -4.31 -5.77
C PHE A 171 -18.93 -2.80 -5.69
N TRP A 172 -18.19 -1.95 -6.39
CA TRP A 172 -18.45 -0.50 -6.41
C TRP A 172 -19.39 -0.06 -7.54
N GLY A 173 -20.02 -0.99 -8.26
CA GLY A 173 -21.04 -0.64 -9.26
C GLY A 173 -20.52 -0.13 -10.59
N PHE A 174 -19.22 -0.24 -10.84
CA PHE A 174 -18.62 0.20 -12.10
C PHE A 174 -17.67 -0.86 -12.68
N ASN A 175 -17.49 -0.80 -14.00
CA ASN A 175 -16.45 -1.56 -14.69
C ASN A 175 -15.19 -0.72 -14.78
N CYS A 176 -14.05 -1.28 -14.38
CA CYS A 176 -12.82 -0.52 -14.35
C CYS A 176 -12.35 -0.17 -15.77
N SER A 177 -12.20 1.13 -16.04
CA SER A 177 -11.76 1.72 -17.30
C SER A 177 -10.32 2.23 -17.26
N CYS A 178 -9.52 1.80 -16.28
CA CYS A 178 -8.11 2.20 -16.20
C CYS A 178 -7.32 1.71 -17.42
N HIS A 179 -6.13 2.29 -17.64
CA HIS A 179 -5.27 1.92 -18.76
C HIS A 179 -5.06 0.40 -18.85
N THR A 180 -4.78 -0.27 -17.72
CA THR A 180 -4.55 -1.72 -17.67
C THR A 180 -5.78 -2.53 -18.11
N CYS A 181 -6.99 -2.07 -17.78
CA CYS A 181 -8.24 -2.75 -18.11
C CYS A 181 -8.74 -2.45 -19.54
N THR A 182 -8.21 -1.42 -20.18
CA THR A 182 -8.61 -0.97 -21.52
C THR A 182 -7.57 -1.31 -22.60
N MET A 183 -6.51 -2.04 -22.24
CA MET A 183 -5.52 -2.54 -23.20
C MET A 183 -6.11 -3.58 -24.17
N SER A 184 -5.37 -3.91 -25.22
CA SER A 184 -5.75 -4.99 -26.13
C SER A 184 -5.79 -6.35 -25.42
N PRO A 185 -6.59 -7.33 -25.91
CA PRO A 185 -6.69 -8.66 -25.31
C PRO A 185 -5.34 -9.38 -25.16
N GLU A 186 -4.40 -9.16 -26.10
CA GLU A 186 -3.04 -9.71 -26.01
C GLU A 186 -2.23 -9.05 -24.89
N ALA A 187 -2.28 -7.72 -24.78
CA ALA A 187 -1.59 -7.00 -23.70
C ALA A 187 -2.14 -7.36 -22.32
N ILE A 188 -3.46 -7.59 -22.21
CA ILE A 188 -4.09 -8.10 -20.98
C ILE A 188 -3.57 -9.49 -20.63
N ARG A 189 -3.53 -10.43 -21.59
CA ARG A 189 -2.97 -11.78 -21.34
C ARG A 189 -1.52 -11.71 -20.83
N GLN A 190 -0.70 -10.88 -21.45
CA GLN A 190 0.69 -10.70 -21.02
C GLN A 190 0.81 -10.05 -19.64
N SER A 191 -0.12 -9.16 -19.26
CA SER A 191 -0.20 -8.62 -17.89
C SER A 191 -0.55 -9.72 -16.90
N ASP A 192 -1.56 -10.54 -17.19
CA ASP A 192 -1.96 -11.67 -16.34
C ASP A 192 -0.81 -12.67 -16.13
N GLU A 193 -0.04 -13.00 -17.17
CA GLU A 193 1.16 -13.84 -17.05
C GLU A 193 2.22 -13.21 -16.13
N ARG A 194 2.42 -11.90 -16.21
CA ARG A 194 3.33 -11.17 -15.32
C ARG A 194 2.83 -11.17 -13.88
N ILE A 195 1.53 -10.97 -13.65
CA ILE A 195 0.90 -11.05 -12.32
C ILE A 195 1.06 -12.45 -11.71
N GLN A 196 0.81 -13.51 -12.49
CA GLN A 196 1.03 -14.90 -12.04
C GLN A 196 2.49 -15.15 -11.66
N ARG A 197 3.43 -14.64 -12.48
CA ARG A 197 4.87 -14.73 -12.19
C ARG A 197 5.28 -13.96 -10.94
N ILE A 198 4.73 -12.76 -10.74
CA ILE A 198 4.90 -11.95 -9.53
C ILE A 198 4.47 -12.77 -8.31
N ASN A 199 3.26 -13.34 -8.32
CA ASN A 199 2.73 -14.09 -7.19
C ASN A 199 3.56 -15.34 -6.89
N ARG A 200 4.02 -16.05 -7.93
CA ARG A 200 4.94 -17.19 -7.78
C ARG A 200 6.27 -16.77 -7.14
N TYR A 201 6.89 -15.69 -7.61
CA TYR A 201 8.18 -15.23 -7.12
C TYR A 201 8.09 -14.69 -5.69
N LYS A 202 7.04 -13.91 -5.38
CA LYS A 202 6.74 -13.47 -4.00
C LYS A 202 6.67 -14.66 -3.05
N LYS A 203 5.95 -15.71 -3.43
CA LYS A 203 5.80 -16.93 -2.61
C LYS A 203 7.14 -17.63 -2.39
N LEU A 204 7.90 -17.88 -3.46
CA LEU A 204 9.19 -18.57 -3.37
C LEU A 204 10.22 -17.76 -2.57
N LEU A 205 10.31 -16.45 -2.79
CA LEU A 205 11.29 -15.60 -2.10
C LEU A 205 10.98 -15.45 -0.60
N ASN A 206 9.70 -15.43 -0.22
CA ASN A 206 9.28 -15.37 1.19
C ASN A 206 9.34 -16.73 1.91
N ASP A 207 9.46 -17.84 1.20
CA ASP A 207 9.58 -19.14 1.83
C ASP A 207 11.02 -19.35 2.32
N TRP A 208 11.17 -19.43 3.63
CA TRP A 208 12.42 -19.74 4.32
C TRP A 208 12.35 -21.07 5.07
N SER A 209 11.21 -21.78 4.98
CA SER A 209 11.03 -23.07 5.62
C SER A 209 11.76 -24.20 4.88
N ILE A 210 12.07 -23.97 3.61
CA ILE A 210 12.75 -24.91 2.72
C ILE A 210 14.16 -24.36 2.44
N PRO A 211 15.21 -24.91 3.09
CA PRO A 211 16.59 -24.42 2.92
C PRO A 211 17.11 -24.52 1.48
N GLN A 212 16.52 -25.39 0.67
CA GLN A 212 16.88 -25.64 -0.73
C GLN A 212 15.85 -25.13 -1.74
N ASN A 213 15.03 -24.14 -1.41
CA ASN A 213 14.14 -23.59 -2.44
C ASN A 213 14.95 -22.87 -3.54
N ASN A 214 14.43 -22.91 -4.78
CA ASN A 214 15.11 -22.34 -5.95
C ASN A 214 15.10 -20.79 -5.98
N ALA A 215 14.96 -20.13 -4.84
CA ALA A 215 14.78 -18.68 -4.78
C ALA A 215 16.13 -17.95 -4.87
N THR A 216 16.38 -17.32 -6.01
CA THR A 216 17.67 -16.70 -6.34
C THR A 216 17.62 -15.16 -6.29
N PRO A 217 18.78 -14.47 -6.22
CA PRO A 217 18.83 -13.03 -6.40
C PRO A 217 18.27 -12.57 -7.75
N GLU A 218 18.45 -13.37 -8.82
CA GLU A 218 17.91 -13.05 -10.14
C GLU A 218 16.38 -13.06 -10.17
N MET A 219 15.74 -14.01 -9.47
CA MET A 219 14.29 -13.99 -9.30
C MET A 219 13.83 -12.74 -8.56
N ALA A 220 14.56 -12.29 -7.54
CA ALA A 220 14.21 -11.09 -6.80
C ALA A 220 14.38 -9.81 -7.63
N ARG A 221 15.46 -9.71 -8.42
CA ARG A 221 15.63 -8.63 -9.41
C ARG A 221 14.49 -8.61 -10.42
N THR A 222 14.15 -9.78 -10.95
CA THR A 222 13.04 -9.92 -11.91
C THR A 222 11.72 -9.49 -11.28
N LEU A 223 11.47 -9.84 -10.00
CA LEU A 223 10.27 -9.42 -9.28
C LEU A 223 10.16 -7.89 -9.19
N VAL A 224 11.25 -7.19 -8.85
CA VAL A 224 11.26 -5.71 -8.82
C VAL A 224 10.93 -5.13 -10.19
N HIS A 225 11.56 -5.64 -11.26
CA HIS A 225 11.30 -5.17 -12.61
C HIS A 225 9.85 -5.42 -13.05
N LEU A 226 9.26 -6.55 -12.66
CA LEU A 226 7.85 -6.84 -12.93
C LEU A 226 6.93 -5.87 -12.19
N TYR A 227 7.27 -5.44 -10.97
CA TYR A 227 6.50 -4.41 -10.27
C TYR A 227 6.54 -3.06 -10.99
N GLU A 228 7.71 -2.63 -11.47
CA GLU A 228 7.82 -1.40 -12.26
C GLU A 228 6.98 -1.48 -13.54
N LYS A 229 7.07 -2.61 -14.26
CA LYS A 229 6.35 -2.83 -15.52
C LYS A 229 4.83 -2.86 -15.35
N GLU A 230 4.34 -3.37 -14.22
CA GLU A 230 2.91 -3.41 -13.87
C GLU A 230 2.45 -2.17 -13.10
N ASN A 231 3.31 -1.16 -12.89
CA ASN A 231 3.03 0.01 -12.06
C ASN A 231 2.60 -0.32 -10.61
N LEU A 232 3.10 -1.43 -10.07
CA LEU A 232 2.83 -1.92 -8.72
C LEU A 232 3.78 -1.27 -7.69
N TRP A 233 3.86 0.05 -7.73
CA TRP A 233 4.75 0.85 -6.87
C TRP A 233 4.52 0.60 -5.38
N CYS A 234 3.29 0.26 -4.99
CA CYS A 234 2.95 -0.07 -3.60
C CYS A 234 3.68 -1.30 -3.07
N HIS A 235 4.10 -2.22 -3.95
CA HIS A 235 4.83 -3.43 -3.59
C HIS A 235 6.34 -3.31 -3.78
N ILE A 236 6.83 -2.20 -4.36
CA ILE A 236 8.23 -2.09 -4.75
C ILE A 236 9.18 -2.17 -3.55
N ALA A 237 8.79 -1.59 -2.41
CA ALA A 237 9.54 -1.70 -1.17
C ALA A 237 9.71 -3.17 -0.74
N ASP A 238 8.64 -3.97 -0.83
CA ASP A 238 8.68 -5.39 -0.48
C ASP A 238 9.50 -6.19 -1.50
N GLY A 239 9.45 -5.83 -2.78
CA GLY A 239 10.35 -6.37 -3.81
C GLY A 239 11.82 -6.16 -3.46
N TYR A 240 12.21 -4.93 -3.10
CA TYR A 240 13.57 -4.63 -2.67
C TYR A 240 13.94 -5.34 -1.36
N ARG A 241 13.00 -5.50 -0.42
CA ARG A 241 13.21 -6.28 0.82
C ARG A 241 13.58 -7.72 0.50
N LEU A 242 12.80 -8.35 -0.38
CA LEU A 242 13.04 -9.73 -0.83
C LEU A 242 14.36 -9.86 -1.58
N ALA A 243 14.73 -8.86 -2.38
CA ALA A 243 16.02 -8.81 -3.04
C ALA A 243 17.17 -8.68 -2.04
N ALA A 244 17.05 -7.83 -1.03
CA ALA A 244 18.03 -7.71 0.04
C ALA A 244 18.25 -9.04 0.74
N HIS A 245 17.18 -9.75 1.09
CA HIS A 245 17.28 -11.08 1.69
C HIS A 245 17.93 -12.10 0.76
N ALA A 246 17.55 -12.13 -0.52
CA ALA A 246 18.08 -13.08 -1.49
C ALA A 246 19.58 -12.90 -1.74
N TYR A 247 20.05 -11.64 -1.86
CA TYR A 247 21.48 -11.34 -1.98
C TYR A 247 22.26 -11.67 -0.71
N ASN A 248 21.70 -11.35 0.46
CA ASN A 248 22.34 -11.66 1.74
C ASN A 248 22.47 -13.18 1.94
N ALA A 249 21.48 -13.96 1.48
CA ALA A 249 21.48 -15.42 1.54
C ALA A 249 22.54 -16.10 0.69
N VAL A 250 23.07 -15.42 -0.33
CA VAL A 250 24.21 -15.88 -1.13
C VAL A 250 25.51 -15.14 -0.80
N ARG A 251 25.54 -14.44 0.35
CA ARG A 251 26.69 -13.67 0.85
C ARG A 251 27.14 -12.52 -0.06
N ASP A 252 26.29 -12.04 -0.97
CA ASP A 252 26.54 -10.82 -1.72
C ASP A 252 26.15 -9.60 -0.88
N ARG A 253 27.08 -9.22 0.00
CA ARG A 253 26.93 -8.11 0.94
C ARG A 253 26.62 -6.78 0.25
N GLY A 254 27.30 -6.49 -0.86
CA GLY A 254 27.19 -5.21 -1.57
C GLY A 254 25.79 -5.01 -2.15
N SER A 255 25.30 -6.03 -2.86
CA SER A 255 23.95 -6.00 -3.41
C SER A 255 22.88 -6.05 -2.32
N ALA A 256 23.08 -6.83 -1.26
CA ALA A 256 22.15 -6.89 -0.12
C ALA A 256 21.95 -5.51 0.52
N LEU A 257 23.04 -4.79 0.82
CA LEU A 257 22.99 -3.44 1.37
C LEU A 257 22.31 -2.45 0.43
N LYS A 258 22.64 -2.50 -0.87
CA LYS A 258 21.99 -1.65 -1.88
C LYS A 258 20.49 -1.86 -1.92
N MET A 259 20.05 -3.12 -1.96
CA MET A 259 18.63 -3.45 -2.00
C MET A 259 17.93 -3.07 -0.68
N ALA A 260 18.56 -3.30 0.48
CA ALA A 260 17.97 -2.92 1.77
C ALA A 260 17.80 -1.41 1.89
N ASN A 261 18.75 -0.62 1.41
CA ASN A 261 18.63 0.84 1.38
C ASN A 261 17.48 1.32 0.47
N LEU A 262 17.30 0.69 -0.69
CA LEU A 262 16.16 0.98 -1.57
C LEU A 262 14.83 0.57 -0.92
N ALA A 263 14.79 -0.61 -0.32
CA ALA A 263 13.63 -1.13 0.41
C ALA A 263 13.23 -0.18 1.54
N PHE A 264 14.20 0.31 2.30
CA PHE A 264 14.02 1.30 3.35
C PHE A 264 13.47 2.62 2.80
N GLY A 265 14.04 3.13 1.71
CA GLY A 265 13.64 4.41 1.10
C GLY A 265 12.21 4.42 0.56
N TYR A 266 11.76 3.33 -0.09
CA TYR A 266 10.36 3.19 -0.55
C TYR A 266 9.42 2.75 0.58
N GLY A 267 9.94 2.02 1.57
CA GLY A 267 9.20 1.52 2.72
C GLY A 267 8.89 2.59 3.75
N LEU A 268 9.52 3.77 3.71
CA LEU A 268 9.28 4.84 4.68
C LEU A 268 7.81 5.28 4.70
N GLN A 269 7.19 5.38 3.52
CA GLN A 269 5.78 5.74 3.36
C GLN A 269 4.86 4.51 3.42
N ALA A 270 5.34 3.37 2.92
CA ALA A 270 4.54 2.17 2.72
C ALA A 270 4.51 1.22 3.92
N TRP A 271 5.52 1.23 4.78
CA TRP A 271 5.61 0.34 5.93
C TRP A 271 5.38 1.12 7.20
N ARG A 272 4.14 1.04 7.72
CA ARG A 272 3.69 1.44 9.06
C ARG A 272 4.84 1.91 9.95
N TYR A 273 4.93 3.21 10.28
CA TYR A 273 5.79 3.84 11.31
C TYR A 273 6.82 2.91 12.00
N MET A 274 7.78 2.37 11.24
CA MET A 274 8.83 1.47 11.75
C MET A 274 8.34 0.10 12.26
N GLY A 275 7.46 -0.54 11.49
CA GLY A 275 7.02 -1.91 11.72
C GLY A 275 8.12 -2.95 11.45
N ARG A 276 7.77 -4.23 11.64
CA ARG A 276 8.72 -5.36 11.53
C ARG A 276 9.56 -5.35 10.25
N LYS A 277 8.95 -5.07 9.09
CA LYS A 277 9.67 -5.02 7.79
C LYS A 277 10.76 -3.96 7.75
N MET A 278 10.53 -2.80 8.36
CA MET A 278 11.51 -1.72 8.40
C MET A 278 12.64 -2.05 9.37
N ILE A 279 12.33 -2.60 10.54
CA ILE A 279 13.33 -3.05 11.52
C ILE A 279 14.23 -4.13 10.90
N ASP A 280 13.65 -5.12 10.23
CA ASP A 280 14.36 -6.18 9.51
C ASP A 280 15.36 -5.62 8.48
N MET A 281 14.96 -4.62 7.68
CA MET A 281 15.91 -3.94 6.76
C MET A 281 17.00 -3.16 7.49
N LEU A 282 16.69 -2.50 8.60
CA LEU A 282 17.70 -1.79 9.40
C LEU A 282 18.71 -2.74 10.07
N GLU A 283 18.24 -3.89 10.55
CA GLU A 283 19.09 -4.95 11.08
C GLU A 283 20.05 -5.48 10.02
N LEU A 284 19.53 -5.73 8.80
CA LEU A 284 20.34 -6.12 7.65
C LEU A 284 21.36 -5.02 7.29
N MET A 285 20.95 -3.75 7.22
CA MET A 285 21.84 -2.64 6.88
C MET A 285 22.96 -2.42 7.90
N THR A 286 22.69 -2.69 9.18
CA THR A 286 23.65 -2.47 10.26
C THR A 286 24.70 -3.58 10.33
N SER A 287 24.28 -4.84 10.20
CA SER A 287 25.15 -6.01 10.29
C SER A 287 24.67 -7.12 9.35
N PRO A 288 24.95 -7.04 8.03
CA PRO A 288 24.49 -8.02 7.04
C PRO A 288 24.85 -9.47 7.39
N GLU A 289 26.07 -9.67 7.91
CA GLU A 289 26.65 -10.97 8.25
C GLU A 289 26.04 -11.58 9.53
N GLU A 290 25.47 -10.75 10.40
CA GLU A 290 24.74 -11.17 11.60
C GLU A 290 23.22 -11.25 11.38
N HIS A 291 22.75 -10.87 10.19
CA HIS A 291 21.33 -10.92 9.85
C HIS A 291 20.91 -12.38 9.59
N TRP A 292 19.69 -12.74 10.00
CA TRP A 292 19.20 -14.12 9.94
C TRP A 292 19.26 -14.75 8.55
N SER A 293 19.20 -13.93 7.49
CA SER A 293 19.27 -14.40 6.11
C SER A 293 20.68 -14.67 5.60
N TRP A 294 21.75 -14.32 6.31
CA TRP A 294 23.13 -14.46 5.80
C TRP A 294 23.51 -15.92 5.51
N GLY A 295 23.96 -16.18 4.28
CA GLY A 295 24.42 -17.51 3.86
C GLY A 295 23.36 -18.62 3.88
N GLN A 296 22.08 -18.30 4.08
CA GLN A 296 21.02 -19.30 4.23
C GLN A 296 20.71 -20.11 2.96
N ARG A 297 21.15 -19.63 1.79
CA ARG A 297 20.94 -20.30 0.49
C ARG A 297 22.27 -20.55 -0.23
N GLU A 298 23.35 -20.65 0.52
CA GLU A 298 24.69 -20.97 0.02
C GLU A 298 24.80 -22.48 -0.24
N VAL A 299 24.12 -22.98 -1.27
CA VAL A 299 24.40 -24.33 -1.81
C VAL A 299 24.26 -24.30 -3.35
N MET A 300 25.35 -24.66 -4.03
CA MET A 300 25.53 -24.90 -5.48
C MET A 300 25.86 -23.73 -6.44
N TYR A 301 26.92 -22.95 -6.15
CA TYR A 301 27.82 -22.46 -7.23
C TYR A 301 29.24 -23.07 -7.14
N ALA A 302 29.43 -24.06 -6.27
CA ALA A 302 30.67 -24.81 -6.14
C ALA A 302 30.47 -26.25 -6.63
N ALA A 303 30.49 -26.43 -7.95
CA ALA A 303 31.03 -27.55 -8.72
C ALA A 303 30.66 -27.34 -10.20
#